data_AF-A0A563VYZ3-F1
#
_entry.id   AF-A0A563VYZ3-F1
#
_cell.length_a   1.000
_cell.length_b   1.000
_cell.length_c   1.000
_cell.angle_alpha   90.00
_cell.angle_beta   90.00
_cell.angle_gamma   90.00
#
_symmetry.space_group_name_H-M   'P 1'
#
loop_
_entity.id
_entity.type
_entity.pdbx_description
1 polymer ?
#
loop_
_entity_poly.entity_id
_entity_poly.type
_entity_poly.pdbx_seq_one_letter_code
_entity_poly.pdbx_strand_id
1 'polypeptide(L)'
;MLNEIYGTTSNDTISGSRGNDNLSGGSGNDFLFTGDGYNFLFGGDGNDSLKSSTGNDFHSGGNGNDTVSYDTILDLDISANLQTGKAIIPGALDETITNFENLITGGGNDSLVASNIANVLQGGLGDDIIGGGNGSNFASYTGKSDEFEITLNDDETITVEDLNTSNGDEGTDTLTNISQVLFGDRTSIDRNRTRSTVNGIAGVHNSTDNTDTSSSISEYLYIRLHSLLFYYQS
;
A
#
# COMPACT_ATOMS: atom_id res chain seq x y z
N MET A 1 20.11 11.32 -20.37
CA MET A 1 19.57 11.15 -21.74
C MET A 1 18.10 10.80 -21.58
N LEU A 2 17.25 11.04 -22.58
CA LEU A 2 15.88 10.57 -22.55
C LEU A 2 15.83 9.14 -23.09
N ASN A 3 15.28 8.18 -22.35
CA ASN A 3 14.95 6.87 -22.90
C ASN A 3 13.45 6.72 -23.09
N GLU A 4 13.06 5.97 -24.12
CA GLU A 4 11.68 5.56 -24.34
C GLU A 4 11.62 4.04 -24.35
N ILE A 5 10.85 3.45 -23.44
CA ILE A 5 10.69 2.01 -23.33
C ILE A 5 9.20 1.69 -23.36
N TYR A 6 8.82 0.82 -24.27
CA TYR A 6 7.44 0.35 -24.44
C TYR A 6 7.42 -1.15 -24.26
N GLY A 7 6.54 -1.62 -23.38
CA GLY A 7 6.19 -3.02 -23.24
C GLY A 7 5.28 -3.48 -24.37
N THR A 8 4.58 -4.57 -24.10
CA THR A 8 3.85 -5.37 -25.07
C THR A 8 2.39 -5.48 -24.66
N THR A 9 1.73 -6.56 -25.10
CA THR A 9 0.37 -6.90 -24.64
C THR A 9 0.38 -8.04 -23.61
N SER A 10 1.56 -8.36 -23.09
CA SER A 10 1.80 -9.39 -22.07
C SER A 10 2.40 -8.72 -20.84
N ASN A 11 2.43 -9.43 -19.71
CA ASN A 11 3.08 -8.93 -18.50
C ASN A 11 4.56 -8.67 -18.75
N ASP A 12 4.98 -7.44 -18.56
CA ASP A 12 6.34 -6.97 -18.76
C ASP A 12 7.00 -6.55 -17.43
N THR A 13 8.33 -6.55 -17.42
CA THR A 13 9.13 -5.95 -16.35
C THR A 13 10.02 -4.90 -16.99
N ILE A 14 9.73 -3.63 -16.70
CA ILE A 14 10.36 -2.48 -17.33
C ILE A 14 11.08 -1.68 -16.27
N SER A 15 12.37 -1.43 -16.46
CA SER A 15 13.17 -0.60 -15.58
C SER A 15 13.64 0.63 -16.32
N GLY A 16 13.38 1.79 -15.74
CA GLY A 16 14.08 3.03 -16.06
C GLY A 16 15.57 2.92 -15.73
N SER A 17 16.32 3.91 -16.19
CA SER A 17 17.75 4.06 -15.94
C SER A 17 18.03 5.45 -15.36
N ARG A 18 19.25 5.94 -15.46
CA ARG A 18 19.56 7.29 -14.96
C ARG A 18 19.17 8.34 -16.00
N GLY A 19 18.49 9.38 -15.54
CA GLY A 19 17.97 10.47 -16.35
C GLY A 19 16.50 10.25 -16.70
N ASN A 20 15.91 11.24 -17.34
CA ASN A 20 14.49 11.24 -17.65
C ASN A 20 14.11 10.07 -18.55
N ASP A 21 13.08 9.31 -18.17
CA ASP A 21 12.58 8.18 -18.94
C ASP A 21 11.09 8.30 -19.25
N ASN A 22 10.67 7.80 -20.42
CA ASN A 22 9.28 7.58 -20.77
C ASN A 22 9.05 6.06 -20.85
N LEU A 23 8.32 5.50 -19.89
CA LEU A 23 8.04 4.07 -19.79
C LEU A 23 6.54 3.83 -19.98
N SER A 24 6.18 2.82 -20.77
CA SER A 24 4.80 2.37 -20.94
C SER A 24 4.73 0.85 -20.85
N GLY A 25 3.90 0.30 -19.97
CA GLY A 25 3.66 -1.14 -19.84
C GLY A 25 2.90 -1.71 -21.03
N GLY A 26 1.77 -1.10 -21.36
CA GLY A 26 0.96 -1.49 -22.52
C GLY A 26 -0.30 -2.21 -22.07
N SER A 27 -0.48 -3.47 -22.44
CA SER A 27 -1.51 -4.31 -21.82
C SER A 27 -0.83 -5.46 -21.08
N GLY A 28 -1.44 -5.96 -20.02
CA GLY A 28 -0.82 -6.98 -19.16
C GLY A 28 -0.77 -6.49 -17.73
N ASN A 29 -0.34 -7.34 -16.80
CA ASN A 29 -0.03 -6.88 -15.45
C ASN A 29 1.48 -6.61 -15.41
N ASP A 30 1.86 -5.34 -15.49
CA ASP A 30 3.24 -4.93 -15.69
C ASP A 30 3.90 -4.48 -14.39
N PHE A 31 5.22 -4.70 -14.30
CA PHE A 31 6.07 -4.20 -13.23
C PHE A 31 6.98 -3.11 -13.77
N LEU A 32 6.77 -1.87 -13.33
CA LEU A 32 7.52 -0.71 -13.78
C LEU A 32 8.36 -0.16 -12.63
N PHE A 33 9.65 0.02 -12.86
CA PHE A 33 10.57 0.66 -11.92
C PHE A 33 11.02 1.99 -12.49
N THR A 34 10.88 3.06 -11.71
CA THR A 34 11.53 4.33 -12.05
C THR A 34 13.04 4.20 -11.91
N GLY A 35 13.75 5.08 -12.58
CA GLY A 35 15.13 5.40 -12.25
C GLY A 35 15.25 6.87 -11.84
N ASP A 36 16.48 7.34 -11.62
CA ASP A 36 16.74 8.75 -11.28
C ASP A 36 16.22 9.69 -12.38
N GLY A 37 15.58 10.81 -12.05
CA GLY A 37 15.31 11.87 -13.02
C GLY A 37 13.88 12.40 -12.97
N TYR A 38 13.41 12.91 -14.11
CA TYR A 38 12.01 13.29 -14.31
C TYR A 38 11.39 12.32 -15.31
N ASN A 39 10.54 11.44 -14.82
CA ASN A 39 10.06 10.29 -15.57
C ASN A 39 8.56 10.36 -15.84
N PHE A 40 8.13 9.81 -16.97
CA PHE A 40 6.73 9.57 -17.29
C PHE A 40 6.51 8.06 -17.37
N LEU A 41 5.68 7.52 -16.48
CA LEU A 41 5.37 6.11 -16.44
C LEU A 41 3.87 5.88 -16.60
N PHE A 42 3.52 4.97 -17.49
CA PHE A 42 2.15 4.57 -17.78
C PHE A 42 2.05 3.05 -17.66
N GLY A 43 1.24 2.53 -16.73
CA GLY A 43 0.95 1.10 -16.63
C GLY A 43 0.22 0.63 -17.89
N GLY A 44 -1.00 1.11 -18.08
CA GLY A 44 -1.81 0.86 -19.26
C GLY A 44 -3.06 0.06 -18.93
N ASP A 45 -3.32 -1.03 -19.64
CA ASP A 45 -4.44 -1.92 -19.35
C ASP A 45 -3.97 -3.14 -18.53
N GLY A 46 -4.49 -3.31 -17.33
CA GLY A 46 -4.19 -4.46 -16.46
C GLY A 46 -4.01 -4.03 -15.02
N ASN A 47 -3.48 -4.92 -14.16
CA ASN A 47 -3.20 -4.56 -12.76
C ASN A 47 -1.69 -4.36 -12.64
N ASP A 48 -1.27 -3.11 -12.72
CA ASP A 48 0.13 -2.73 -12.81
C ASP A 48 0.71 -2.39 -11.44
N SER A 49 2.01 -2.62 -11.30
CA SER A 49 2.77 -2.32 -10.09
C SER A 49 3.92 -1.41 -10.44
N LEU A 50 3.89 -0.20 -9.89
CA LEU A 50 4.79 0.87 -10.24
C LEU A 50 5.60 1.26 -9.01
N LYS A 51 6.87 0.86 -9.02
CA LYS A 51 7.81 1.16 -7.94
C LYS A 51 8.54 2.45 -8.27
N SER A 52 8.26 3.47 -7.48
CA SER A 52 8.79 4.80 -7.66
C SER A 52 9.98 5.09 -6.75
N SER A 53 10.80 6.01 -7.20
CA SER A 53 11.94 6.61 -6.53
C SER A 53 11.62 8.08 -6.30
N THR A 54 12.44 8.79 -5.54
CA THR A 54 12.27 10.24 -5.41
C THR A 54 12.43 10.94 -6.76
N GLY A 55 11.53 11.86 -7.12
CA GLY A 55 11.65 12.62 -8.36
C GLY A 55 10.58 13.70 -8.53
N ASN A 56 10.48 14.26 -9.74
CA ASN A 56 9.28 14.97 -10.19
C ASN A 56 8.70 14.16 -11.34
N ASP A 57 8.09 13.05 -10.95
CA ASP A 57 7.64 12.05 -11.89
C ASP A 57 6.12 12.17 -12.10
N PHE A 58 5.71 11.73 -13.29
CA PHE A 58 4.32 11.54 -13.64
C PHE A 58 4.07 10.05 -13.76
N HIS A 59 3.17 9.54 -12.92
CA HIS A 59 2.75 8.15 -12.91
C HIS A 59 1.25 8.05 -13.19
N SER A 60 0.89 7.16 -14.09
CA SER A 60 -0.49 6.75 -14.32
C SER A 60 -0.59 5.24 -14.29
N GLY A 61 -1.41 4.68 -13.40
CA GLY A 61 -1.69 3.24 -13.39
C GLY A 61 -2.42 2.84 -14.67
N GLY A 62 -3.57 3.46 -14.91
CA GLY A 62 -4.32 3.30 -16.14
C GLY A 62 -5.66 2.61 -15.87
N ASN A 63 -5.97 1.57 -16.64
CA ASN A 63 -7.17 0.78 -16.46
C ASN A 63 -6.85 -0.48 -15.66
N GLY A 64 -7.39 -0.58 -14.46
CA GLY A 64 -7.39 -1.84 -13.71
C GLY A 64 -7.36 -1.57 -12.22
N ASN A 65 -6.56 -2.36 -11.49
CA ASN A 65 -6.33 -2.15 -10.07
C ASN A 65 -4.83 -2.01 -9.86
N ASP A 66 -4.37 -0.77 -9.87
CA ASP A 66 -2.96 -0.44 -10.00
C ASP A 66 -2.38 -0.02 -8.65
N THR A 67 -1.09 -0.31 -8.46
CA THR A 67 -0.36 -0.02 -7.23
C THR A 67 0.82 0.90 -7.52
N VAL A 68 0.92 2.00 -6.77
CA VAL A 68 2.15 2.79 -6.68
C VAL A 68 2.85 2.50 -5.36
N SER A 69 4.16 2.23 -5.41
CA SER A 69 4.98 1.84 -4.26
C SER A 69 6.18 2.76 -4.10
N TYR A 70 6.40 3.21 -2.87
CA TYR A 70 7.58 3.95 -2.42
C TYR A 70 8.39 3.18 -1.36
N ASP A 71 8.20 1.86 -1.27
CA ASP A 71 8.81 0.94 -0.29
C ASP A 71 10.36 0.96 -0.25
N THR A 72 11.02 1.58 -1.23
CA THR A 72 12.48 1.82 -1.21
C THR A 72 12.92 3.05 -0.41
N ILE A 73 11.99 3.93 -0.03
CA ILE A 73 12.27 5.12 0.76
C ILE A 73 12.14 4.71 2.23
N LEU A 74 13.25 4.69 2.97
CA LEU A 74 13.28 4.06 4.30
C LEU A 74 13.21 5.03 5.48
N ASP A 75 13.42 6.33 5.24
CA ASP A 75 13.66 7.30 6.31
C ASP A 75 12.94 8.66 6.09
N LEU A 76 11.99 8.75 5.15
CA LEU A 76 11.34 10.02 4.81
C LEU A 76 9.84 9.92 4.93
N ASP A 77 9.25 10.90 5.61
CA ASP A 77 7.80 11.07 5.72
C ASP A 77 7.18 11.48 4.37
N ILE A 78 6.44 10.58 3.74
CA ILE A 78 5.75 10.76 2.47
C ILE A 78 4.30 11.19 2.73
N SER A 79 3.85 12.23 2.03
CA SER A 79 2.41 12.54 1.96
C SER A 79 1.87 12.22 0.57
N ALA A 80 1.08 11.15 0.45
CA ALA A 80 0.54 10.68 -0.81
C ALA A 80 -0.99 10.58 -0.77
N ASN A 81 -1.63 11.15 -1.77
CA ASN A 81 -3.08 11.27 -1.86
C ASN A 81 -3.56 10.95 -3.27
N LEU A 82 -4.24 9.80 -3.41
CA LEU A 82 -4.74 9.29 -4.69
C LEU A 82 -5.94 10.08 -5.23
N GLN A 83 -6.61 10.88 -4.39
CA GLN A 83 -7.75 11.71 -4.81
C GLN A 83 -7.30 13.04 -5.42
N THR A 84 -6.26 13.64 -4.85
CA THR A 84 -5.63 14.85 -5.42
C THR A 84 -4.63 14.50 -6.52
N GLY A 85 -4.20 13.24 -6.56
CA GLY A 85 -3.27 12.68 -7.52
C GLY A 85 -1.84 13.15 -7.29
N LYS A 86 -1.42 13.25 -6.03
CA LYS A 86 -0.11 13.78 -5.65
C LYS A 86 0.60 12.91 -4.63
N ALA A 87 1.92 12.78 -4.79
CA ALA A 87 2.84 12.35 -3.74
C ALA A 87 3.87 13.45 -3.47
N ILE A 88 4.08 13.77 -2.20
CA ILE A 88 5.02 14.77 -1.73
C ILE A 88 6.09 14.04 -0.93
N ILE A 89 7.30 14.06 -1.46
CA ILE A 89 8.47 13.41 -0.84
C ILE A 89 9.44 14.52 -0.42
N PRO A 90 9.85 14.59 0.86
CA PRO A 90 10.74 15.63 1.35
C PRO A 90 12.05 15.70 0.56
N GLY A 91 12.42 16.90 0.12
CA GLY A 91 13.64 17.13 -0.66
C GLY A 91 13.51 16.87 -2.16
N ALA A 92 12.35 16.41 -2.63
CA ALA A 92 11.98 16.35 -4.05
C ALA A 92 10.92 17.42 -4.39
N LEU A 93 10.57 17.51 -5.68
CA LEU A 93 9.36 18.22 -6.09
C LEU A 93 8.17 17.27 -5.98
N ASP A 94 6.95 17.80 -5.92
CA ASP A 94 5.74 16.97 -5.93
C ASP A 94 5.68 16.07 -7.17
N GLU A 95 5.35 14.80 -6.97
CA GLU A 95 5.02 13.86 -8.02
C GLU A 95 3.52 13.88 -8.33
N THR A 96 3.17 13.51 -9.56
CA THR A 96 1.79 13.32 -9.98
C THR A 96 1.50 11.83 -10.08
N ILE A 97 0.56 11.33 -9.27
CA ILE A 97 0.14 9.92 -9.25
C ILE A 97 -1.34 9.83 -9.59
N THR A 98 -1.70 9.25 -10.73
CA THR A 98 -3.09 9.22 -11.20
C THR A 98 -3.54 7.81 -11.53
N ASN A 99 -4.84 7.54 -11.43
CA ASN A 99 -5.43 6.25 -11.76
C ASN A 99 -4.73 5.09 -11.02
N PHE A 100 -4.54 5.26 -9.71
CA PHE A 100 -4.06 4.21 -8.83
C PHE A 100 -5.12 3.92 -7.78
N GLU A 101 -5.18 2.65 -7.39
CA GLU A 101 -6.08 2.16 -6.35
C GLU A 101 -5.30 1.85 -5.08
N ASN A 102 -4.07 1.36 -5.19
CA ASN A 102 -3.29 0.96 -4.04
C ASN A 102 -2.06 1.85 -3.88
N LEU A 103 -1.68 2.05 -2.63
CA LEU A 103 -0.56 2.89 -2.25
C LEU A 103 0.24 2.18 -1.17
N ILE A 104 1.52 2.03 -1.45
CA ILE A 104 2.49 1.49 -0.51
C ILE A 104 3.54 2.58 -0.31
N THR A 105 3.79 2.96 0.94
CA THR A 105 4.94 3.79 1.30
C THR A 105 5.99 2.91 1.99
N GLY A 106 6.97 3.53 2.65
CA GLY A 106 8.19 2.85 3.04
C GLY A 106 8.46 2.97 4.53
N GLY A 107 9.57 3.59 4.90
CA GLY A 107 9.79 3.98 6.28
C GLY A 107 9.69 5.50 6.44
N GLY A 108 9.27 5.93 7.63
CA GLY A 108 8.96 7.33 7.92
C GLY A 108 7.56 7.43 8.51
N ASN A 109 7.16 8.62 8.93
CA ASN A 109 5.82 8.84 9.45
C ASN A 109 4.93 9.34 8.31
N ASP A 110 4.32 8.41 7.57
CA ASP A 110 3.67 8.70 6.31
C ASP A 110 2.21 9.16 6.47
N SER A 111 1.70 9.87 5.46
CA SER A 111 0.29 10.26 5.37
C SER A 111 -0.31 9.82 4.05
N LEU A 112 -1.17 8.81 4.11
CA LEU A 112 -1.77 8.15 2.95
C LEU A 112 -3.25 8.49 2.85
N VAL A 113 -3.71 8.86 1.66
CA VAL A 113 -5.13 8.98 1.34
C VAL A 113 -5.44 8.14 0.11
N ALA A 114 -6.30 7.15 0.30
CA ALA A 114 -6.75 6.23 -0.72
C ALA A 114 -7.65 6.91 -1.76
N SER A 115 -7.95 6.19 -2.84
CA SER A 115 -8.88 6.66 -3.87
C SER A 115 -10.34 6.59 -3.38
N ASN A 116 -11.31 6.64 -4.31
CA ASN A 116 -12.74 6.58 -3.99
C ASN A 116 -13.35 5.18 -4.15
N ILE A 117 -12.52 4.17 -4.44
CA ILE A 117 -12.96 2.78 -4.62
C ILE A 117 -12.27 1.87 -3.59
N ALA A 118 -12.42 0.55 -3.70
CA ALA A 118 -11.74 -0.36 -2.78
C ALA A 118 -10.22 -0.31 -2.97
N ASN A 119 -9.48 -0.06 -1.89
CA ASN A 119 -8.03 0.16 -1.91
C ASN A 119 -7.32 -0.76 -0.93
N VAL A 120 -6.07 -1.08 -1.23
CA VAL A 120 -5.13 -1.62 -0.24
C VAL A 120 -4.01 -0.61 0.01
N LEU A 121 -3.74 -0.38 1.29
CA LEU A 121 -2.82 0.64 1.77
C LEU A 121 -1.81 -0.01 2.70
N GLN A 122 -0.55 0.39 2.58
CA GLN A 122 0.52 -0.01 3.48
C GLN A 122 1.40 1.22 3.73
N GLY A 123 1.47 1.66 4.99
CA GLY A 123 2.32 2.77 5.40
C GLY A 123 3.77 2.32 5.54
N GLY A 124 4.01 1.32 6.39
CA GLY A 124 5.27 0.59 6.45
C GLY A 124 5.90 0.73 7.82
N LEU A 125 7.14 1.23 7.90
CA LEU A 125 7.79 1.49 9.19
C LEU A 125 7.50 2.92 9.64
N GLY A 126 7.31 3.15 10.94
CA GLY A 126 7.05 4.48 11.51
C GLY A 126 5.59 4.70 11.91
N ASP A 127 5.26 5.91 12.36
CA ASP A 127 3.90 6.25 12.82
C ASP A 127 3.10 6.86 11.66
N ASP A 128 2.22 6.08 11.05
CA ASP A 128 1.50 6.45 9.84
C ASP A 128 0.08 6.95 10.10
N ILE A 129 -0.41 7.81 9.19
CA ILE A 129 -1.81 8.23 9.12
C ILE A 129 -2.40 7.71 7.81
N ILE A 130 -3.28 6.70 7.91
CA ILE A 130 -3.86 6.04 6.75
C ILE A 130 -5.36 6.34 6.65
N GLY A 131 -5.72 7.10 5.61
CA GLY A 131 -7.10 7.44 5.27
C GLY A 131 -7.65 6.63 4.11
N GLY A 132 -8.54 5.68 4.38
CA GLY A 132 -9.19 4.84 3.37
C GLY A 132 -10.14 5.58 2.42
N GLY A 133 -10.58 6.80 2.74
CA GLY A 133 -11.55 7.51 1.88
C GLY A 133 -12.89 6.77 1.76
N ASN A 134 -13.43 6.64 0.55
CA ASN A 134 -14.65 5.87 0.28
C ASN A 134 -14.32 4.42 -0.09
N GLY A 135 -15.33 3.55 -0.19
CA GLY A 135 -15.12 2.17 -0.63
C GLY A 135 -14.74 1.20 0.50
N SER A 136 -14.40 -0.04 0.12
CA SER A 136 -13.97 -1.07 1.07
C SER A 136 -12.45 -1.14 1.07
N ASN A 137 -11.85 -0.57 2.11
CA ASN A 137 -10.41 -0.34 2.16
C ASN A 137 -9.73 -1.27 3.15
N PHE A 138 -8.50 -1.66 2.82
CA PHE A 138 -7.69 -2.55 3.62
C PHE A 138 -6.39 -1.86 4.00
N ALA A 139 -6.01 -1.93 5.27
CA ALA A 139 -4.66 -1.60 5.72
C ALA A 139 -3.89 -2.91 5.89
N SER A 140 -2.69 -2.99 5.32
CA SER A 140 -1.86 -4.19 5.30
C SER A 140 -0.57 -3.98 6.10
N TYR A 141 -0.27 -4.94 6.98
CA TYR A 141 0.92 -4.99 7.81
C TYR A 141 1.71 -6.25 7.49
N THR A 142 3.04 -6.13 7.43
CA THR A 142 3.94 -7.25 7.14
C THR A 142 4.19 -8.16 8.34
N GLY A 143 4.15 -7.60 9.56
CA GLY A 143 4.25 -8.36 10.81
C GLY A 143 3.07 -9.30 11.06
N LYS A 144 3.21 -10.18 12.04
CA LYS A 144 2.16 -11.12 12.46
C LYS A 144 1.18 -10.44 13.41
N SER A 145 -0.07 -10.88 13.44
CA SER A 145 -1.11 -10.22 14.26
C SER A 145 -0.86 -10.25 15.77
N ASP A 146 -0.09 -11.21 16.28
CA ASP A 146 0.27 -11.28 17.70
C ASP A 146 1.37 -10.28 18.10
N GLU A 147 1.97 -9.61 17.12
CA GLU A 147 2.92 -8.51 17.32
C GLU A 147 2.21 -7.16 17.49
N PHE A 148 0.90 -7.05 17.18
CA PHE A 148 0.17 -5.78 17.21
C PHE A 148 -0.93 -5.71 18.28
N GLU A 149 -1.10 -4.52 18.86
CA GLU A 149 -2.30 -4.12 19.60
C GLU A 149 -3.21 -3.26 18.71
N ILE A 150 -4.52 -3.54 18.70
CA ILE A 150 -5.49 -2.79 17.89
C ILE A 150 -6.58 -2.20 18.79
N THR A 151 -6.74 -0.89 18.70
CA THR A 151 -7.76 -0.14 19.44
C THR A 151 -8.74 0.53 18.49
N LEU A 152 -10.05 0.36 18.71
CA LEU A 152 -11.08 1.18 18.08
C LEU A 152 -11.42 2.35 19.01
N ASN A 153 -11.18 3.57 18.55
CA ASN A 153 -11.35 4.79 19.34
C ASN A 153 -12.80 5.32 19.25
N ASP A 154 -13.15 6.21 20.19
CA ASP A 154 -14.49 6.84 20.28
C ASP A 154 -14.81 7.73 19.06
N ASP A 155 -13.79 8.20 18.34
CA ASP A 155 -13.90 9.01 17.13
C ASP A 155 -13.93 8.17 15.82
N GLU A 156 -14.14 6.86 15.95
CA GLU A 156 -14.20 5.88 14.86
C GLU A 156 -12.86 5.62 14.14
N THR A 157 -11.76 6.21 14.62
CA THR A 157 -10.41 5.85 14.17
C THR A 157 -9.99 4.50 14.75
N ILE A 158 -9.10 3.79 14.05
CA ILE A 158 -8.42 2.60 14.57
C ILE A 158 -6.97 3.01 14.88
N THR A 159 -6.46 2.63 16.03
CA THR A 159 -5.03 2.63 16.33
C THR A 159 -4.48 1.23 16.16
N VAL A 160 -3.37 1.07 15.45
CA VAL A 160 -2.60 -0.19 15.34
C VAL A 160 -1.20 0.10 15.87
N GLU A 161 -0.81 -0.56 16.95
CA GLU A 161 0.48 -0.35 17.62
C GLU A 161 1.31 -1.63 17.53
N ASP A 162 2.51 -1.56 16.95
CA ASP A 162 3.49 -2.63 16.99
C ASP A 162 4.11 -2.75 18.40
N LEU A 163 3.94 -3.91 19.02
CA LEU A 163 4.49 -4.23 20.34
C LEU A 163 5.93 -4.78 20.24
N ASN A 164 6.42 -5.09 19.03
CA ASN A 164 7.71 -5.71 18.78
C ASN A 164 8.71 -4.78 18.08
N THR A 165 9.08 -3.68 18.73
CA THR A 165 10.09 -2.69 18.26
C THR A 165 11.49 -3.22 17.86
N SER A 166 11.76 -4.53 17.93
CA SER A 166 13.06 -5.15 17.58
C SER A 166 13.14 -5.72 16.16
N ASN A 167 12.04 -5.80 15.41
CA ASN A 167 11.97 -6.38 14.05
C ASN A 167 11.96 -5.34 12.91
N GLY A 168 12.04 -4.05 13.24
CA GLY A 168 11.76 -2.96 12.30
C GLY A 168 10.42 -2.36 12.69
N ASP A 169 10.46 -1.31 13.50
CA ASP A 169 9.30 -0.73 14.19
C ASP A 169 8.25 -0.22 13.19
N GLU A 170 7.14 -0.94 13.08
CA GLU A 170 5.95 -0.52 12.32
C GLU A 170 5.12 0.52 13.10
N GLY A 171 5.61 0.96 14.28
CA GLY A 171 5.15 2.15 14.96
C GLY A 171 3.73 2.07 15.48
N THR A 172 3.14 3.24 15.68
CA THR A 172 1.75 3.43 16.09
C THR A 172 0.97 4.20 15.04
N ASP A 173 0.14 3.47 14.31
CA ASP A 173 -0.63 4.02 13.19
C ASP A 173 -2.03 4.47 13.58
N THR A 174 -2.51 5.47 12.87
CA THR A 174 -3.89 5.96 12.96
C THR A 174 -4.63 5.75 11.64
N LEU A 175 -5.66 4.90 11.67
CA LEU A 175 -6.42 4.51 10.50
C LEU A 175 -7.84 5.10 10.51
N THR A 176 -8.26 5.67 9.39
CA THR A 176 -9.64 6.11 9.15
C THR A 176 -10.20 5.44 7.90
N ASN A 177 -11.51 5.18 7.86
CA ASN A 177 -12.17 4.56 6.68
C ASN A 177 -11.60 3.21 6.11
N ILE A 178 -10.83 2.44 6.89
CA ILE A 178 -10.37 1.05 6.66
C ILE A 178 -11.39 -0.02 7.07
N SER A 179 -11.97 -0.76 6.12
CA SER A 179 -12.88 -1.87 6.43
C SER A 179 -12.21 -3.01 7.23
N GLN A 180 -10.97 -3.34 6.93
CA GLN A 180 -10.28 -4.47 7.53
C GLN A 180 -8.76 -4.23 7.61
N VAL A 181 -8.15 -4.68 8.70
CA VAL A 181 -6.69 -4.72 8.87
C VAL A 181 -6.21 -6.14 8.57
N LEU A 182 -5.13 -6.26 7.79
CA LEU A 182 -4.53 -7.51 7.33
C LEU A 182 -3.11 -7.65 7.88
N PHE A 183 -2.72 -8.87 8.24
CA PHE A 183 -1.39 -9.18 8.80
C PHE A 183 -0.66 -10.25 7.99
N GLY A 184 0.67 -10.30 8.14
CA GLY A 184 1.57 -11.22 7.45
C GLY A 184 1.33 -12.70 7.76
N ASP A 185 0.68 -13.02 8.88
CA ASP A 185 0.25 -14.38 9.24
C ASP A 185 -1.11 -14.79 8.63
N ARG A 186 -1.65 -13.98 7.72
CA ARG A 186 -2.94 -14.16 7.03
C ARG A 186 -4.16 -13.99 7.93
N THR A 187 -3.97 -13.49 9.14
CA THR A 187 -5.09 -13.08 9.97
C THR A 187 -5.62 -11.73 9.49
N SER A 188 -6.86 -11.44 9.88
CA SER A 188 -7.48 -10.17 9.56
C SER A 188 -8.49 -9.77 10.61
N ILE A 189 -8.61 -8.46 10.83
CA ILE A 189 -9.50 -7.88 11.82
C ILE A 189 -10.45 -6.91 11.13
N ASP A 190 -11.74 -7.26 11.14
CA ASP A 190 -12.82 -6.42 10.62
C ASP A 190 -13.27 -5.43 11.69
N ARG A 191 -13.51 -4.18 11.27
CA ARG A 191 -14.15 -3.14 12.08
C ARG A 191 -15.43 -3.55 12.79
N ASN A 192 -16.25 -4.40 12.19
CA ASN A 192 -17.49 -4.83 12.83
C ASN A 192 -17.27 -5.83 13.97
N ARG A 193 -16.09 -6.46 14.04
CA ARG A 193 -15.71 -7.39 15.13
C ARG A 193 -15.17 -6.67 16.36
N THR A 194 -14.57 -5.49 16.23
CA THR A 194 -14.10 -4.67 17.37
C THR A 194 -15.25 -4.05 18.17
N ARG A 195 -16.42 -3.80 17.56
CA ARG A 195 -17.62 -3.35 18.30
C ARG A 195 -18.20 -4.40 19.26
N SER A 196 -17.85 -5.68 19.09
CA SER A 196 -18.36 -6.77 19.94
C SER A 196 -17.44 -7.12 21.12
N THR A 197 -16.25 -6.54 21.22
CA THR A 197 -15.26 -6.81 22.30
C THR A 197 -15.12 -5.67 23.32
N VAL A 198 -15.95 -4.62 23.23
CA VAL A 198 -16.00 -3.54 24.24
C VAL A 198 -16.70 -4.02 25.51
N ASN A 199 -15.99 -4.88 26.26
CA ASN A 199 -16.00 -4.99 27.71
C ASN A 199 -14.83 -5.90 28.08
N GLY A 200 -13.66 -5.26 28.19
CA GLY A 200 -12.34 -5.76 28.61
C GLY A 200 -12.17 -7.26 28.81
N ILE A 201 -11.32 -7.86 27.99
CA ILE A 201 -10.46 -9.01 28.33
C ILE A 201 -9.22 -8.92 27.44
N ALA A 202 -8.06 -8.94 28.08
CA ALA A 202 -6.78 -9.21 27.44
C ALA A 202 -6.82 -10.60 26.77
N GLY A 203 -6.32 -10.68 25.54
CA GLY A 203 -6.27 -11.93 24.76
C GLY A 203 -7.36 -11.97 23.70
N VAL A 204 -7.03 -11.48 22.51
CA VAL A 204 -7.84 -11.65 21.31
C VAL A 204 -8.03 -13.15 21.09
N HIS A 205 -9.28 -13.59 21.27
CA HIS A 205 -9.69 -14.96 21.01
C HIS A 205 -9.50 -15.26 19.52
N ASN A 206 -8.49 -16.07 19.23
CA ASN A 206 -8.29 -16.74 17.96
C ASN A 206 -9.53 -17.59 17.63
N SER A 207 -10.47 -17.03 16.87
CA SER A 207 -11.58 -17.80 16.32
C SER A 207 -11.07 -18.52 15.08
N THR A 208 -10.68 -19.77 15.30
CA THR A 208 -10.45 -20.80 14.27
C THR A 208 -11.75 -21.26 13.60
N ASP A 209 -12.81 -20.46 13.61
CA ASP A 209 -14.06 -20.80 12.93
C ASP A 209 -13.95 -20.51 11.43
N ASN A 210 -13.31 -21.48 10.78
CA ASN A 210 -13.16 -21.69 9.35
C ASN A 210 -14.52 -22.00 8.68
N THR A 211 -15.48 -21.08 8.79
CA THR A 211 -16.74 -21.13 8.03
C THR A 211 -17.21 -19.77 7.50
N ASP A 212 -16.45 -18.69 7.71
CA ASP A 212 -16.83 -17.36 7.24
C ASP A 212 -16.28 -17.09 5.83
N THR A 213 -17.16 -16.66 4.92
CA THR A 213 -16.83 -16.28 3.54
C THR A 213 -15.74 -15.19 3.43
N SER A 214 -15.47 -14.49 4.53
CA SER A 214 -14.34 -13.56 4.72
C SER A 214 -12.96 -14.21 4.64
N SER A 215 -12.83 -15.51 4.95
CA SER A 215 -11.57 -16.28 4.80
C SER A 215 -11.11 -16.39 3.35
N SER A 216 -12.06 -16.52 2.41
CA SER A 216 -11.74 -16.65 0.97
C SER A 216 -11.33 -15.32 0.33
N ILE A 217 -11.89 -14.21 0.80
CA ILE A 217 -11.51 -12.85 0.39
C ILE A 217 -10.15 -12.49 1.00
N SER A 218 -9.93 -12.81 2.29
CA SER A 218 -8.65 -12.61 2.96
C SER A 218 -7.53 -13.41 2.30
N GLU A 219 -7.77 -14.67 1.88
CA GLU A 219 -6.80 -15.48 1.14
C GLU A 219 -6.52 -14.91 -0.27
N TYR A 220 -7.54 -14.50 -1.01
CA TYR A 220 -7.36 -13.88 -2.34
C TYR A 220 -6.61 -12.54 -2.27
N LEU A 221 -6.95 -11.70 -1.29
CA LEU A 221 -6.35 -10.38 -1.09
C LEU A 221 -4.93 -10.48 -0.54
N TYR A 222 -4.68 -11.42 0.39
CA TYR A 222 -3.34 -11.73 0.88
C TYR A 222 -2.44 -12.24 -0.24
N ILE A 223 -2.93 -13.15 -1.10
CA ILE A 223 -2.15 -13.64 -2.25
C ILE A 223 -1.86 -12.50 -3.23
N ARG A 224 -2.83 -11.61 -3.50
CA ARG A 224 -2.62 -10.40 -4.34
C ARG A 224 -1.52 -9.49 -3.77
N LEU A 225 -1.59 -9.16 -2.48
CA LEU A 225 -0.61 -8.33 -1.77
C LEU A 225 0.79 -8.94 -1.71
N HIS A 226 0.87 -10.20 -1.31
CA HIS A 226 2.15 -10.87 -1.10
C HIS A 226 2.79 -11.30 -2.42
N SER A 227 2.02 -11.52 -3.50
CA SER A 227 2.59 -11.69 -4.83
C SER A 227 3.27 -10.41 -5.37
N LEU A 228 2.87 -9.22 -4.88
CA LEU A 228 3.57 -7.96 -5.14
C LEU A 228 4.87 -7.82 -4.33
N LEU A 229 4.88 -8.21 -3.05
CA LEU A 229 6.07 -8.10 -2.18
C LEU A 229 7.12 -9.21 -2.38
N PHE A 230 6.73 -10.44 -2.73
CA PHE A 230 7.66 -11.60 -2.73
C PHE A 230 8.54 -11.73 -3.97
N TYR A 231 8.35 -10.95 -5.04
CA TYR A 231 9.18 -11.12 -6.24
C TYR A 231 10.60 -10.56 -6.13
N TYR A 232 10.98 -9.89 -5.03
CA TYR A 232 12.30 -9.26 -4.89
C TYR A 232 13.06 -9.52 -3.56
N GLN A 233 12.60 -10.45 -2.72
CA GLN A 233 13.34 -10.89 -1.52
C GLN A 233 14.26 -12.11 -1.77
N SER A 234 14.64 -12.40 -3.02
CA SER A 234 15.56 -13.50 -3.36
C SER A 234 16.71 -13.10 -4.26
#